data_AF-A0A0N0ZRG6-F1
#
_entry.id   AF-A0A0N0ZRG6-F1
#
_cell.length_a   1.000
_cell.length_b   1.000
_cell.length_c   1.000
_cell.angle_alpha   90.00
_cell.angle_beta   90.00
_cell.angle_gamma   90.00
#
_symmetry.space_group_name_H-M   'P 1'
#
loop_
_entity.id
_entity.type
_entity.pdbx_description
1 polymer ?
#
loop_
_entity_poly.entity_id
_entity_poly.type
_entity_poly.pdbx_seq_one_letter_code
_entity_poly.pdbx_strand_id
1 'polypeptide(L)'
;MNPETFLVLLSVAALEALLSGDNALVLAVMVRPLPTHLRRKALFYGVLGAYLLRGLALLFAVYVIRLWWVQVLGGLYLLFLMLQHFRNHPEAKPLPEATAREFWRVVLLINLVDLAFAVDSILAVVAFSKDLLLVFLGVALGILFIRLAAGYVVAVMERYPSLEKVAYALVGWAGVKLLLEGSATLAELLHRPELAWHLPKPAFWGVTFLILLGGSLLALRKHA
;
A
#
# COMPACT_ATOMS: atom_id res chain seq x y z
N MET A 1 11.11 -29.98 -3.31
CA MET A 1 11.25 -28.78 -4.16
C MET A 1 12.69 -28.73 -4.63
N ASN A 2 12.93 -28.47 -5.92
CA ASN A 2 14.29 -28.21 -6.40
C ASN A 2 14.79 -26.89 -5.79
N PRO A 3 16.09 -26.76 -5.47
CA PRO A 3 16.64 -25.54 -4.88
C PRO A 3 16.33 -24.27 -5.68
N GLU A 4 16.34 -24.39 -7.01
CA GLU A 4 16.02 -23.31 -7.95
C GLU A 4 14.57 -22.81 -7.81
N THR A 5 13.61 -23.74 -7.69
CA THR A 5 12.18 -23.41 -7.50
C THR A 5 11.95 -22.65 -6.20
N PHE A 6 12.65 -23.02 -5.14
CA PHE A 6 12.59 -22.34 -3.85
C PHE A 6 13.16 -20.92 -3.94
N LEU A 7 14.29 -20.74 -4.63
CA LEU A 7 14.90 -19.42 -4.85
C LEU A 7 14.00 -18.50 -5.69
N VAL A 8 13.36 -19.01 -6.74
CA VAL A 8 12.39 -18.25 -7.55
C VAL A 8 11.20 -17.82 -6.68
N LEU A 9 10.63 -18.73 -5.90
CA LEU A 9 9.53 -18.44 -4.99
C LEU A 9 9.89 -17.32 -4.02
N LEU A 10 11.06 -17.43 -3.37
CA LEU A 10 11.54 -16.42 -2.43
C LEU A 10 11.80 -15.08 -3.13
N SER A 11 12.32 -15.10 -4.35
CA SER A 11 12.60 -13.89 -5.13
C SER A 11 11.30 -13.17 -5.52
N VAL A 12 10.27 -13.91 -5.96
CA VAL A 12 8.94 -13.33 -6.24
C VAL A 12 8.34 -12.75 -4.96
N ALA A 13 8.40 -13.46 -3.84
CA ALA A 13 7.91 -12.96 -2.56
C ALA A 13 8.65 -11.70 -2.10
N ALA A 14 9.97 -11.67 -2.25
CA ALA A 14 10.80 -10.52 -1.94
C ALA A 14 10.50 -9.34 -2.87
N LEU A 15 10.29 -9.58 -4.17
CA LEU A 15 9.94 -8.56 -5.14
C LEU A 15 8.56 -7.95 -4.82
N GLU A 16 7.56 -8.77 -4.52
CA GLU A 16 6.24 -8.31 -4.08
C GLU A 16 6.33 -7.47 -2.80
N ALA A 17 7.08 -7.95 -1.79
CA ALA A 17 7.26 -7.25 -0.53
C ALA A 17 8.01 -5.92 -0.68
N LEU A 18 9.03 -5.87 -1.55
CA LEU A 18 9.84 -4.68 -1.80
C LEU A 18 9.05 -3.61 -2.57
N LEU A 19 8.29 -4.02 -3.58
CA LEU A 19 7.48 -3.11 -4.39
C LEU A 19 6.28 -2.56 -3.61
N SER A 20 5.75 -3.34 -2.66
CA SER A 20 4.62 -2.95 -1.81
C SER A 20 5.01 -2.48 -0.40
N GLY A 21 6.27 -2.08 -0.19
CA GLY A 21 6.76 -1.69 1.14
C GLY A 21 6.07 -0.45 1.71
N ASP A 22 5.79 0.54 0.86
CA ASP A 22 5.00 1.75 1.18
C ASP A 22 3.53 1.44 1.49
N ASN A 23 2.98 0.38 0.88
CA ASN A 23 1.62 -0.09 1.14
C ASN A 23 1.43 -0.52 2.60
N ALA A 24 2.47 -1.01 3.28
CA ALA A 24 2.36 -1.39 4.69
C ALA A 24 1.98 -0.20 5.60
N LEU A 25 2.52 0.98 5.30
CA LEU A 25 2.23 2.20 6.03
C LEU A 25 0.83 2.74 5.74
N VAL A 26 0.42 2.69 4.47
CA VAL A 26 -0.94 3.01 4.03
C VAL A 26 -1.96 2.15 4.76
N LEU A 27 -1.74 0.84 4.81
CA LEU A 27 -2.59 -0.10 5.54
C LEU A 27 -2.68 0.24 7.03
N ALA A 28 -1.55 0.56 7.67
CA ALA A 28 -1.50 0.94 9.08
C ALA A 28 -2.30 2.23 9.37
N VAL A 29 -2.19 3.23 8.50
CA VAL A 29 -2.94 4.50 8.60
C VAL A 29 -4.44 4.29 8.34
N MET A 30 -4.81 3.37 7.44
CA MET A 30 -6.22 3.13 7.10
C MET A 30 -7.00 2.41 8.21
N VAL A 31 -6.35 1.55 9.01
CA VAL A 31 -7.02 0.87 10.14
C VAL A 31 -7.08 1.73 11.41
N ARG A 32 -6.27 2.79 11.48
CA ARG A 32 -6.13 3.66 12.66
C ARG A 32 -7.45 4.22 13.21
N PRO A 33 -8.44 4.62 12.40
CA PRO A 33 -9.74 5.08 12.90
C PRO A 33 -10.53 4.02 13.68
N LEU A 34 -10.25 2.73 13.49
CA LEU A 34 -10.92 1.64 14.21
C LEU A 34 -10.40 1.51 15.65
N PRO A 35 -11.26 1.03 16.57
CA PRO A 35 -10.83 0.57 17.90
C PRO A 35 -9.65 -0.39 17.81
N THR A 36 -8.71 -0.31 18.76
CA THR A 36 -7.48 -1.14 18.79
C THR A 36 -7.75 -2.63 18.61
N HIS A 37 -8.79 -3.16 19.25
CA HIS A 37 -9.18 -4.57 19.16
C HIS A 37 -9.73 -4.98 17.78
N LEU A 38 -10.20 -4.02 16.95
CA LEU A 38 -10.68 -4.26 15.58
C LEU A 38 -9.60 -4.09 14.53
N ARG A 39 -8.52 -3.33 14.79
CA ARG A 39 -7.45 -3.09 13.81
C ARG A 39 -6.83 -4.38 13.31
N ARG A 40 -6.47 -5.29 14.22
CA ARG A 40 -5.88 -6.59 13.88
C ARG A 40 -6.87 -7.47 13.09
N LYS A 41 -8.16 -7.38 13.42
CA LYS A 41 -9.22 -8.06 12.65
C LYS A 41 -9.33 -7.48 11.24
N ALA A 42 -9.34 -6.16 11.09
CA ALA A 42 -9.41 -5.51 9.78
C ALA A 42 -8.22 -5.88 8.89
N LEU A 43 -7.00 -5.93 9.46
CA LEU A 43 -5.82 -6.43 8.74
C LEU A 43 -5.96 -7.90 8.35
N PHE A 44 -6.48 -8.75 9.24
CA PHE A 44 -6.69 -10.18 8.95
C PHE A 44 -7.73 -10.43 7.85
N TYR A 45 -8.92 -9.83 7.95
CA TYR A 45 -9.93 -9.91 6.87
C TYR A 45 -9.43 -9.25 5.58
N GLY A 46 -8.57 -8.23 5.70
CA GLY A 46 -7.83 -7.64 4.59
C GLY A 46 -6.92 -8.65 3.87
N VAL A 47 -6.27 -9.59 4.56
CA VAL A 47 -5.46 -10.66 3.92
C VAL A 47 -6.33 -11.56 3.06
N LEU A 48 -7.47 -12.01 3.59
CA LEU A 48 -8.38 -12.90 2.87
C LEU A 48 -8.90 -12.23 1.58
N GLY A 49 -9.34 -10.97 1.69
CA GLY A 49 -9.73 -10.17 0.54
C GLY A 49 -8.58 -9.96 -0.44
N ALA A 50 -7.38 -9.66 0.05
CA ALA A 50 -6.22 -9.41 -0.80
C ALA A 50 -5.80 -10.67 -1.57
N TYR A 51 -5.80 -11.86 -0.97
CA TYR A 51 -5.51 -13.09 -1.72
C TYR A 51 -6.52 -13.35 -2.83
N LEU A 52 -7.81 -13.15 -2.55
CA LEU A 52 -8.84 -13.32 -3.56
C LEU A 52 -8.70 -12.29 -4.69
N LEU A 53 -8.66 -11.01 -4.34
CA LEU A 53 -8.57 -9.92 -5.32
C LEU A 53 -7.26 -9.96 -6.09
N ARG A 54 -6.15 -10.25 -5.42
CA ARG A 54 -4.85 -10.37 -6.09
C ARG A 54 -4.80 -11.59 -6.99
N GLY A 55 -5.39 -12.70 -6.56
CA GLY A 55 -5.48 -13.88 -7.40
C GLY A 55 -6.30 -13.64 -8.66
N LEU A 56 -7.45 -12.97 -8.53
CA LEU A 56 -8.23 -12.50 -9.68
C LEU A 56 -7.44 -11.51 -10.53
N ALA A 57 -6.73 -10.57 -9.91
CA ALA A 57 -5.96 -9.57 -10.62
C ALA A 57 -4.82 -10.17 -11.45
N LEU A 58 -4.17 -11.23 -10.96
CA LEU A 58 -3.17 -11.98 -11.72
C LEU A 58 -3.80 -12.74 -12.90
N LEU A 59 -4.95 -13.39 -12.71
CA LEU A 59 -5.67 -14.07 -13.80
C LEU A 59 -6.11 -13.09 -14.90
N PHE A 60 -6.55 -11.90 -14.49
CA PHE A 60 -7.05 -10.85 -15.38
C PHE A 60 -6.05 -9.71 -15.54
N ALA A 61 -4.74 -9.97 -15.45
CA ALA A 61 -3.70 -8.94 -15.41
C ALA A 61 -3.82 -7.92 -16.55
N VAL A 62 -4.05 -8.39 -17.79
CA VAL A 62 -4.22 -7.54 -18.97
C VAL A 62 -5.38 -6.54 -18.82
N TYR A 63 -6.45 -6.92 -18.11
CA TYR A 63 -7.58 -6.03 -17.83
C TYR A 63 -7.30 -5.12 -16.64
N VAL A 64 -6.71 -5.66 -15.56
CA VAL A 64 -6.42 -4.90 -14.35
C VAL A 64 -5.41 -3.78 -14.59
N ILE A 65 -4.39 -4.02 -15.41
CA ILE A 65 -3.38 -3.01 -15.75
C ILE A 65 -4.00 -1.80 -16.46
N ARG A 66 -5.16 -1.94 -17.09
CA ARG A 66 -5.86 -0.83 -17.77
C ARG A 66 -6.75 -0.01 -16.84
N LEU A 67 -6.87 -0.38 -15.56
CA LEU A 67 -7.75 0.27 -14.57
C LEU A 67 -7.13 1.55 -14.00
N TRP A 68 -6.77 2.49 -14.88
CA TRP A 68 -6.19 3.79 -14.51
C TRP A 68 -7.01 4.54 -13.44
N TRP A 69 -8.35 4.43 -13.52
CA TRP A 69 -9.26 5.11 -12.62
C TRP A 69 -9.19 4.56 -11.18
N VAL A 70 -8.85 3.27 -10.99
CA VAL A 70 -8.67 2.68 -9.65
C VAL A 70 -7.43 3.29 -9.00
N GLN A 71 -6.34 3.43 -9.75
CA GLN A 71 -5.11 4.09 -9.30
C GLN A 71 -5.39 5.57 -8.96
N VAL A 72 -6.08 6.30 -9.85
CA VAL A 72 -6.41 7.71 -9.60
C VAL A 72 -7.29 7.88 -8.36
N LEU A 73 -8.38 7.11 -8.24
CA LEU A 73 -9.26 7.19 -7.06
C LEU A 73 -8.55 6.79 -5.77
N GLY A 74 -7.72 5.74 -5.82
CA GLY A 74 -6.88 5.33 -4.70
C GLY A 74 -5.93 6.44 -4.28
N GLY A 75 -5.21 7.04 -5.23
CA GLY A 75 -4.27 8.12 -4.96
C GLY A 75 -4.94 9.37 -4.41
N LEU A 76 -6.09 9.77 -4.96
CA LEU A 76 -6.91 10.86 -4.42
C LEU A 76 -7.37 10.57 -2.99
N TYR A 77 -7.76 9.33 -2.70
CA TYR A 77 -8.15 8.93 -1.35
C TYR A 77 -6.98 9.00 -0.36
N LEU A 78 -5.77 8.60 -0.76
CA LEU A 78 -4.57 8.72 0.10
C LEU A 78 -4.19 10.18 0.36
N LEU A 79 -4.26 11.03 -0.67
CA LEU A 79 -4.09 12.48 -0.50
C LEU A 79 -5.15 13.06 0.43
N PHE A 80 -6.40 12.62 0.29
CA PHE A 80 -7.48 13.02 1.18
C PHE A 80 -7.18 12.64 2.63
N LEU A 81 -6.69 11.42 2.91
CA LEU A 81 -6.30 10.99 4.26
C LEU A 81 -5.18 11.87 4.83
N MET A 82 -4.14 12.16 4.03
CA MET A 82 -3.06 13.06 4.42
C MET A 82 -3.60 14.47 4.74
N LEU A 83 -4.34 15.08 3.82
CA LEU A 83 -4.88 16.43 3.98
C LEU A 83 -5.82 16.53 5.17
N GLN A 84 -6.67 15.52 5.39
CA GLN A 84 -7.57 15.47 6.52
C GLN A 84 -6.81 15.47 7.85
N HIS A 85 -5.70 14.72 7.93
CA HIS A 85 -4.85 14.66 9.11
C HIS A 85 -4.13 15.99 9.41
N PHE A 86 -3.63 16.69 8.38
CA PHE A 86 -2.90 17.95 8.61
C PHE A 86 -3.79 19.19 8.70
N ARG A 87 -4.97 19.19 8.07
CA ARG A 87 -5.91 20.33 8.10
C ARG A 87 -6.72 20.38 9.39
N ASN A 88 -7.13 19.23 9.89
CA ASN A 88 -7.86 19.16 11.15
C ASN A 88 -6.83 18.82 12.25
N HIS A 89 -6.48 19.78 13.11
CA HIS A 89 -5.93 19.42 14.43
C HIS A 89 -7.07 18.86 15.27
N PRO A 90 -7.36 17.56 15.15
CA PRO A 90 -7.11 16.69 16.29
C PRO A 90 -6.73 15.27 15.87
N GLU A 91 -6.09 14.55 16.79
CA GLU A 91 -5.99 13.08 16.82
C GLU A 91 -7.16 12.45 16.06
N ALA A 92 -6.90 11.53 15.12
CA ALA A 92 -7.93 10.63 14.64
C ALA A 92 -8.43 9.84 15.86
N LYS A 93 -9.38 10.43 16.60
CA LYS A 93 -9.90 9.85 17.83
C LYS A 93 -10.45 8.50 17.40
N PRO A 94 -9.90 7.40 17.94
CA PRO A 94 -10.43 6.09 17.63
C PRO A 94 -11.94 6.13 17.81
N LEU A 95 -12.69 5.59 16.86
CA LEU A 95 -14.13 5.41 17.06
C LEU A 95 -14.29 4.64 18.38
N PRO A 96 -14.95 5.20 19.42
CA PRO A 96 -15.09 4.54 20.71
C PRO A 96 -15.75 3.17 20.54
N GLU A 97 -16.74 3.11 19.64
CA GLU A 97 -17.34 1.90 19.10
C GLU A 97 -17.49 2.08 17.59
N ALA A 98 -16.76 1.31 16.79
CA ALA A 98 -16.99 1.29 15.35
C ALA A 98 -18.16 0.36 15.03
N THR A 99 -19.12 0.85 14.26
CA THR A 99 -20.21 0.03 13.74
C THR A 99 -19.68 -1.04 12.78
N ALA A 100 -20.42 -2.13 12.59
CA ALA A 100 -20.08 -3.16 11.60
C ALA A 100 -19.92 -2.58 10.19
N ARG A 101 -20.73 -1.57 9.85
CA ARG A 101 -20.66 -0.87 8.56
C ARG A 101 -19.33 -0.13 8.40
N GLU A 102 -18.87 0.59 9.42
CA GLU A 102 -17.59 1.31 9.38
C GLU A 102 -16.41 0.35 9.32
N PHE A 103 -16.47 -0.75 10.07
CA PHE A 103 -15.47 -1.81 10.01
C PHE A 103 -15.35 -2.39 8.60
N TRP A 104 -16.46 -2.84 8.00
CA TRP A 104 -16.44 -3.41 6.65
C TRP A 104 -16.09 -2.37 5.58
N ARG A 105 -16.45 -1.09 5.77
CA ARG A 105 -15.99 0.00 4.91
C ARG A 105 -14.47 0.12 4.93
N VAL A 106 -13.84 0.05 6.11
CA VAL A 106 -12.36 0.10 6.22
C VAL A 106 -11.73 -1.13 5.54
N VAL A 107 -12.26 -2.33 5.77
CA VAL A 107 -11.78 -3.55 5.10
C VAL A 107 -11.92 -3.45 3.58
N LEU A 108 -13.05 -2.95 3.08
CA LEU A 108 -13.26 -2.74 1.65
C LEU A 108 -12.26 -1.74 1.08
N LEU A 109 -12.08 -0.58 1.72
CA LEU A 109 -11.15 0.45 1.27
C LEU A 109 -9.70 -0.06 1.24
N ILE A 110 -9.29 -0.84 2.26
CA ILE A 110 -7.98 -1.49 2.31
C ILE A 110 -7.74 -2.35 1.07
N ASN A 111 -8.74 -3.15 0.70
CA ASN A 111 -8.67 -4.05 -0.43
C ASN A 111 -8.70 -3.31 -1.78
N LEU A 112 -9.47 -2.22 -1.89
CA LEU A 112 -9.50 -1.39 -3.09
C LEU A 112 -8.19 -0.63 -3.31
N VAL A 113 -7.59 -0.11 -2.24
CA VAL A 113 -6.28 0.54 -2.30
C VAL A 113 -5.19 -0.49 -2.59
N ASP A 114 -5.25 -1.69 -2.02
CA ASP A 114 -4.34 -2.79 -2.37
C ASP A 114 -4.42 -3.16 -3.85
N LEU A 115 -5.63 -3.21 -4.42
CA LEU A 115 -5.84 -3.45 -5.86
C LEU A 115 -5.27 -2.31 -6.72
N ALA A 116 -5.37 -1.06 -6.25
CA ALA A 116 -4.80 0.08 -6.95
C ALA A 116 -3.27 -0.04 -7.07
N PHE A 117 -2.61 -0.45 -5.98
CA PHE A 117 -1.17 -0.72 -5.98
C PHE A 117 -0.80 -2.01 -6.71
N ALA A 118 -1.69 -3.00 -6.79
CA ALA A 118 -1.38 -4.28 -7.44
C ALA A 118 -0.97 -4.13 -8.92
N VAL A 119 -1.33 -3.04 -9.60
CA VAL A 119 -1.02 -2.83 -11.02
C VAL A 119 0.49 -2.86 -11.29
N ASP A 120 1.30 -2.16 -10.50
CA ASP A 120 2.76 -2.08 -10.71
C ASP A 120 3.46 -3.40 -10.32
N SER A 121 2.99 -4.03 -9.25
CA SER A 121 3.53 -5.28 -8.71
C SER A 121 3.23 -6.46 -9.64
N ILE A 122 2.02 -6.53 -10.21
CA ILE A 122 1.63 -7.56 -11.17
C ILE A 122 2.53 -7.51 -12.41
N LEU A 123 2.77 -6.31 -12.96
CA LEU A 123 3.66 -6.14 -14.10
C LEU A 123 5.07 -6.66 -13.81
N ALA A 124 5.62 -6.33 -12.65
CA ALA A 124 6.96 -6.76 -12.25
C ALA A 124 7.04 -8.28 -12.00
N VAL A 125 6.06 -8.86 -11.31
CA VAL A 125 6.04 -10.29 -10.99
C VAL A 125 5.82 -11.16 -12.24
N VAL A 126 4.89 -10.78 -13.12
CA VAL A 126 4.62 -11.50 -14.38
C VAL A 126 5.81 -11.41 -15.34
N ALA A 127 6.59 -10.31 -15.29
CA ALA A 127 7.84 -10.21 -16.03
C ALA A 127 8.95 -11.09 -15.45
N PHE A 128 8.93 -11.39 -14.14
CA PHE A 128 9.97 -12.16 -13.46
C PHE A 128 9.87 -13.67 -13.69
N SER A 129 8.66 -14.24 -13.70
CA SER A 129 8.47 -15.69 -13.88
C SER A 129 7.24 -16.00 -14.72
N LYS A 130 7.35 -17.03 -15.58
CA LYS A 130 6.24 -17.57 -16.38
C LYS A 130 5.48 -18.70 -15.68
N ASP A 131 6.02 -19.25 -14.59
CA ASP A 131 5.33 -20.26 -13.80
C ASP A 131 4.29 -19.58 -12.91
N LEU A 132 3.03 -19.68 -13.33
CA LEU A 132 1.90 -19.06 -12.62
C LEU A 132 1.80 -19.56 -11.18
N LEU A 133 2.01 -20.86 -10.91
CA LEU A 133 1.88 -21.39 -9.56
C LEU A 133 2.92 -20.77 -8.63
N LEU A 134 4.16 -20.62 -9.10
CA LEU A 134 5.22 -19.94 -8.33
C LEU A 134 4.92 -18.45 -8.14
N VAL A 135 4.36 -17.80 -9.15
CA VAL A 135 3.90 -16.41 -9.05
C VAL A 135 2.82 -16.27 -7.99
N PHE A 136 1.77 -17.10 -8.02
CA PHE A 136 0.69 -17.09 -7.04
C PHE A 136 1.20 -17.31 -5.62
N LEU A 137 2.03 -18.34 -5.41
CA LEU A 137 2.58 -18.66 -4.10
C LEU A 137 3.53 -17.56 -3.60
N GLY A 138 4.36 -17.01 -4.49
CA GLY A 138 5.30 -15.94 -4.14
C GLY A 138 4.56 -14.66 -3.76
N VAL A 139 3.56 -14.26 -4.53
CA VAL A 139 2.71 -13.10 -4.22
C VAL A 139 1.91 -13.33 -2.93
N ALA A 140 1.38 -14.53 -2.71
CA ALA A 140 0.69 -14.85 -1.45
C ALA A 140 1.63 -14.71 -0.24
N LEU A 141 2.87 -15.22 -0.35
CA LEU A 141 3.88 -15.01 0.69
C LEU A 141 4.24 -13.54 0.87
N GLY A 142 4.39 -12.78 -0.22
CA GLY A 142 4.66 -11.34 -0.19
C GLY A 142 3.57 -10.56 0.55
N ILE A 143 2.30 -10.80 0.21
CA ILE A 143 1.14 -10.20 0.90
C ILE A 143 1.16 -10.52 2.40
N LEU A 144 1.52 -11.75 2.79
CA LEU A 144 1.65 -12.11 4.19
C LEU A 144 2.73 -11.26 4.88
N PHE A 145 3.91 -11.12 4.28
CA PHE A 145 5.00 -10.29 4.81
C PHE A 145 4.59 -8.83 4.97
N ILE A 146 3.96 -8.23 3.94
CA ILE A 146 3.49 -6.83 3.99
C ILE A 146 2.45 -6.65 5.08
N ARG A 147 1.55 -7.62 5.29
CA ARG A 147 0.54 -7.53 6.36
C ARG A 147 1.15 -7.60 7.75
N LEU A 148 2.15 -8.46 7.94
CA LEU A 148 2.90 -8.52 9.19
C LEU A 148 3.65 -7.21 9.43
N ALA A 149 4.28 -6.65 8.40
CA ALA A 149 4.92 -5.34 8.45
C ALA A 149 3.91 -4.23 8.80
N ALA A 150 2.73 -4.22 8.21
CA ALA A 150 1.67 -3.26 8.55
C ALA A 150 1.25 -3.37 10.02
N GLY A 151 1.10 -4.59 10.55
CA GLY A 151 0.83 -4.81 11.97
C GLY A 151 1.94 -4.28 12.89
N TYR A 152 3.20 -4.45 12.48
CA TYR A 152 4.35 -3.88 13.19
C TYR A 152 4.34 -2.34 13.14
N VAL A 153 4.07 -1.75 11.98
CA VAL A 153 3.95 -0.30 11.81
C VAL A 153 2.85 0.27 12.71
N VAL A 154 1.69 -0.40 12.81
CA VAL A 154 0.62 -0.02 13.75
C VAL A 154 1.16 -0.01 15.19
N ALA A 155 1.83 -1.07 15.62
CA ALA A 155 2.38 -1.16 16.98
C ALA A 155 3.45 -0.07 17.26
N VAL A 156 4.30 0.24 16.28
CA VAL A 156 5.29 1.32 16.37
C VAL A 156 4.62 2.67 16.49
N MET A 157 3.59 2.95 15.70
CA MET A 157 2.83 4.22 15.77
C MET A 157 2.02 4.38 17.06
N GLU A 158 1.59 3.27 17.69
CA GLU A 158 0.96 3.28 19.01
C GLU A 158 1.98 3.58 20.11
N ARG A 159 3.19 3.01 20.00
CA ARG A 159 4.29 3.25 20.96
C ARG A 159 4.91 4.64 20.81
N TYR A 160 5.00 5.16 19.60
CA TYR A 160 5.59 6.46 19.27
C TYR A 160 4.60 7.31 18.46
N PRO A 161 3.62 7.96 19.12
CA PRO A 161 2.60 8.77 18.43
C PRO A 161 3.18 9.90 17.58
N SER A 162 4.38 10.39 17.90
CA SER A 162 5.06 11.43 17.15
C SER A 162 5.39 11.01 15.69
N LEU A 163 5.51 9.70 15.41
CA LEU A 163 5.73 9.16 14.07
C LEU A 163 4.47 9.22 13.19
N GLU A 164 3.31 9.55 13.76
CA GLU A 164 2.05 9.62 13.01
C GLU A 164 2.12 10.63 11.87
N LYS A 165 2.70 11.81 12.11
CA LYS A 165 2.86 12.84 11.07
C LYS A 165 3.72 12.33 9.91
N VAL A 166 4.77 11.58 10.23
CA VAL A 166 5.63 10.94 9.25
C VAL A 166 4.83 9.92 8.45
N ALA A 167 4.02 9.10 9.12
CA ALA A 167 3.18 8.11 8.49
C ALA A 167 2.20 8.73 7.49
N TYR A 168 1.44 9.76 7.90
CA TYR A 168 0.50 10.43 7.02
C TYR A 168 1.18 11.18 5.87
N ALA A 169 2.35 11.79 6.09
CA ALA A 169 3.12 12.43 5.02
C ALA A 169 3.55 11.42 3.95
N LEU A 170 4.02 10.25 4.36
CA LEU A 170 4.39 9.16 3.45
C LEU A 170 3.17 8.54 2.75
N VAL A 171 2.02 8.45 3.42
CA VAL A 171 0.76 8.05 2.77
C VAL A 171 0.37 9.05 1.68
N GLY A 172 0.49 10.35 1.94
CA GLY A 172 0.30 11.37 0.92
C GLY A 172 1.29 11.23 -0.25
N TRP A 173 2.56 10.94 0.04
CA TRP A 173 3.57 10.70 -0.97
C TRP A 173 3.28 9.45 -1.84
N ALA A 174 2.83 8.37 -1.22
CA ALA A 174 2.33 7.18 -1.93
C ALA A 174 1.10 7.53 -2.79
N GLY A 175 0.22 8.42 -2.30
CA GLY A 175 -0.90 8.96 -3.07
C GLY A 175 -0.46 9.72 -4.32
N VAL A 176 0.59 10.56 -4.24
CA VAL A 176 1.17 11.24 -5.41
C VAL A 176 1.74 10.22 -6.41
N LYS A 177 2.53 9.24 -5.95
CA LYS A 177 3.04 8.16 -6.82
C LYS A 177 1.90 7.47 -7.56
N LEU A 178 0.87 7.06 -6.83
CA LEU A 178 -0.26 6.31 -7.38
C LEU A 178 -1.08 7.16 -8.38
N LEU A 179 -1.21 8.46 -8.16
CA LEU A 179 -1.83 9.39 -9.12
C LEU A 179 -1.02 9.52 -10.41
N LEU A 180 0.31 9.63 -10.30
CA LEU A 180 1.19 9.70 -11.46
C LEU A 180 1.11 8.40 -12.26
N GLU A 181 1.14 7.25 -11.61
CA GLU A 181 0.97 5.94 -12.24
C GLU A 181 -0.38 5.83 -12.95
N GLY A 182 -1.48 6.19 -12.28
CA GLY A 182 -2.81 6.21 -12.91
C GLY A 182 -2.89 7.16 -14.10
N SER A 183 -2.27 8.34 -14.02
CA SER A 183 -2.23 9.29 -15.13
C SER A 183 -1.41 8.76 -16.32
N ALA A 184 -0.32 8.04 -16.06
CA ALA A 184 0.49 7.39 -17.09
C ALA A 184 -0.28 6.26 -17.78
N THR A 185 -0.96 5.41 -17.00
CA THR A 185 -1.84 4.37 -17.56
C THR A 185 -2.94 4.96 -18.45
N LEU A 186 -3.52 6.10 -18.06
CA LEU A 186 -4.51 6.81 -18.88
C LEU A 186 -3.88 7.36 -20.17
N ALA A 187 -2.70 7.98 -20.08
CA ALA A 187 -1.98 8.53 -21.22
C ALA A 187 -1.65 7.44 -22.26
N GLU A 188 -1.20 6.27 -21.82
CA GLU A 188 -0.99 5.10 -22.66
C GLU A 188 -2.28 4.65 -23.36
N LEU A 189 -3.39 4.57 -22.62
CA LEU A 189 -4.69 4.18 -23.17
C LEU A 189 -5.21 5.17 -24.23
N LEU A 190 -4.93 6.46 -24.04
CA LEU A 190 -5.27 7.53 -25.00
C LEU A 190 -4.33 7.58 -26.20
N HIS A 191 -3.34 6.69 -26.29
CA HIS A 191 -2.28 6.70 -27.33
C HIS A 191 -1.51 8.03 -27.35
N ARG A 192 -1.33 8.64 -26.16
CA ARG A 192 -0.62 9.90 -25.94
C ARG A 192 0.51 9.70 -24.92
N PRO A 193 1.50 8.81 -25.19
CA PRO A 193 2.58 8.52 -24.25
C PRO A 193 3.42 9.74 -23.88
N GLU A 194 3.40 10.80 -24.68
CA GLU A 194 4.01 12.10 -24.38
C GLU A 194 3.45 12.76 -23.11
N LEU A 195 2.24 12.39 -22.67
CA LEU A 195 1.62 12.87 -21.43
C LEU A 195 1.95 11.97 -20.23
N ALA A 196 2.57 10.79 -20.44
CA ALA A 196 2.87 9.85 -19.39
C ALA A 196 4.09 10.33 -18.58
N TRP A 197 3.81 10.97 -17.44
CA TRP A 197 4.88 11.38 -16.52
C TRP A 197 5.20 10.27 -15.54
N HIS A 198 6.39 9.68 -15.68
CA HIS A 198 6.88 8.68 -14.73
C HIS A 198 7.79 9.32 -13.68
N LEU A 199 7.52 9.04 -12.41
CA LEU A 199 8.40 9.44 -11.32
C LEU A 199 9.64 8.53 -11.32
N PRO A 200 10.87 9.05 -11.45
CA PRO A 200 12.07 8.22 -11.38
C PRO A 200 12.13 7.50 -10.03
N LYS A 201 12.31 6.17 -10.03
CA LYS A 201 12.37 5.37 -8.80
C LYS A 201 13.38 5.92 -7.77
N PRO A 202 14.60 6.36 -8.15
CA PRO A 202 15.54 6.95 -7.19
C PRO A 202 15.00 8.24 -6.54
N ALA A 203 14.28 9.07 -7.30
CA ALA A 203 13.67 10.28 -6.77
C ALA A 203 12.54 9.94 -5.77
N PHE A 204 11.69 8.96 -6.10
CA PHE A 204 10.66 8.48 -5.20
C PHE A 204 11.23 8.02 -3.86
N TRP A 205 12.20 7.09 -3.91
CA TRP A 205 12.84 6.56 -2.71
C TRP A 205 13.63 7.63 -1.96
N GLY A 206 14.30 8.55 -2.65
CA GLY A 206 15.00 9.68 -2.04
C GLY A 206 14.07 10.54 -1.20
N VAL A 207 12.91 10.93 -1.75
CA VAL A 207 11.89 11.70 -1.00
C VAL A 207 11.32 10.87 0.16
N THR A 208 11.04 9.59 -0.05
CA THR A 208 10.57 8.67 1.00
C THR A 208 11.56 8.62 2.18
N PHE A 209 12.86 8.44 1.90
CA PHE A 209 13.90 8.42 2.93
C PHE A 209 14.04 9.78 3.62
N LEU A 210 13.94 10.89 2.89
CA LEU A 210 13.97 12.23 3.47
C LEU A 210 12.80 12.46 4.43
N ILE A 211 11.58 12.06 4.06
CA ILE A 211 10.41 12.14 4.93
C ILE A 211 10.58 11.23 6.15
N LEU A 212 11.02 9.98 5.95
CA LEU A 212 11.26 9.03 7.03
C LEU A 212 12.31 9.54 8.02
N LEU A 213 13.50 9.90 7.55
CA LEU A 213 14.62 10.30 8.40
C LEU A 213 14.39 11.67 9.02
N GLY A 214 14.08 12.68 8.20
CA GLY A 214 13.83 14.04 8.68
C GLY A 214 12.63 14.10 9.61
N GLY A 215 11.54 13.42 9.25
CA GLY A 215 10.33 13.33 10.05
C GLY A 215 10.56 12.61 11.38
N SER A 216 11.26 11.46 11.36
CA SER A 216 11.52 10.68 12.60
C SER A 216 12.47 11.42 13.55
N LEU A 217 13.50 12.08 13.03
CA LEU A 217 14.43 12.87 13.84
C LEU A 217 13.71 14.04 14.54
N LEU A 218 12.83 14.76 13.82
CA LEU A 218 12.04 15.84 14.41
C LEU A 218 11.00 15.33 15.40
N ALA A 219 10.39 14.17 15.11
CA ALA A 219 9.39 13.53 15.96
C ALA A 219 9.98 13.04 17.29
N LEU A 220 11.20 12.51 17.28
CA LEU A 220 11.89 12.02 18.48
C LEU A 220 12.49 13.17 19.31
N ARG A 221 12.98 14.25 18.68
CA ARG A 221 13.51 15.43 19.38
C ARG A 221 12.49 16.20 20.22
N LYS A 222 11.19 16.09 19.93
CA LYS A 222 10.14 16.74 20.72
C LYS A 222 9.86 16.07 22.08
N HIS A 223 10.45 14.90 22.33
CA HIS A 223 10.23 14.10 23.54
C HIS A 223 11.53 13.83 24.34
N ALA A 224 12.67 14.39 23.92
CA ALA A 224 13.94 14.38 24.64
C ALA A 224 14.20 15.76 25.24
#